data_AF-A0A085BH23-F1
#
_entry.id   AF-A0A085BH23-F1
#
_cell.length_a   1.000
_cell.length_b   1.000
_cell.length_c   1.000
_cell.angle_alpha   90.00
_cell.angle_beta   90.00
_cell.angle_gamma   90.00
#
_symmetry.space_group_name_H-M   'P 1'
#
loop_
_entity.id
_entity.type
_entity.pdbx_description
1 polymer ?
#
loop_
_entity_poly.entity_id
_entity_poly.type
_entity_poly.pdbx_seq_one_letter_code
_entity_poly.pdbx_strand_id
1 'polypeptide(L)'
;MSVTCHFKETPQKTNNIKQLMKLYLFSILISLFGLVTCQTKSIQTISESRIEDTITKPNETKIYILKKQKNNSDFDYSKLNDIDAYYGILSKHRESDDISSAFEPLKGKYNYYQFIATFKGKSYNDGGPTLIKDFNDILII
;
A
#
# COMPACT_ATOMS: atom_id res chain seq x y z
N MET A 1 66.58 25.15 63.77
CA MET A 1 66.40 25.05 62.30
C MET A 1 65.25 24.08 62.05
N SER A 2 64.09 24.59 61.66
CA SER A 2 62.92 23.76 61.32
C SER A 2 62.56 24.08 59.87
N VAL A 3 62.53 23.05 59.02
CA VAL A 3 62.25 23.16 57.59
C VAL A 3 60.82 22.67 57.37
N THR A 4 59.93 23.58 57.00
CA THR A 4 58.55 23.28 56.62
C THR A 4 58.48 23.07 55.10
N CYS A 5 58.09 21.86 54.66
CA CYS A 5 57.81 21.56 53.26
C CYS A 5 56.33 21.79 52.97
N HIS A 6 56.02 22.72 52.06
CA HIS A 6 54.67 22.89 51.52
C HIS A 6 54.49 21.99 50.29
N PHE A 7 53.60 21.00 50.41
CA PHE A 7 53.16 20.16 49.31
C PHE A 7 52.04 20.88 48.54
N LYS A 8 52.21 21.03 47.21
CA LYS A 8 51.28 21.72 46.33
C LYS A 8 50.51 20.69 45.49
N GLU A 9 49.26 20.45 45.84
CA GLU A 9 48.36 19.61 45.03
C GLU A 9 47.83 20.38 43.82
N THR A 10 47.90 19.78 42.63
CA THR A 10 47.39 20.36 41.38
C THR A 10 46.05 19.70 40.97
N PRO A 11 44.96 20.47 40.81
CA PRO A 11 43.62 19.94 40.58
C PRO A 11 43.28 19.85 39.07
N GLN A 12 44.12 19.20 38.26
CA GLN A 12 43.97 19.25 36.79
C GLN A 12 43.29 18.01 36.17
N LYS A 13 43.20 16.90 36.88
CA LYS A 13 42.78 15.60 36.32
C LYS A 13 41.26 15.40 36.20
N THR A 14 40.46 16.14 36.96
CA THR A 14 39.00 15.92 37.08
C THR A 14 38.16 16.53 35.95
N ASN A 15 38.67 17.56 35.26
CA ASN A 15 37.92 18.20 34.16
C ASN A 15 37.88 17.34 32.89
N ASN A 16 38.98 16.64 32.58
CA ASN A 16 39.07 15.82 31.36
C ASN A 16 38.14 14.61 31.41
N ILE A 17 37.96 13.99 32.58
CA ILE A 17 37.08 12.82 32.78
C ILE A 17 35.60 13.22 32.64
N LYS A 18 35.21 14.38 33.20
CA LYS A 18 33.85 14.93 33.07
C LYS A 18 33.52 15.27 31.61
N GLN A 19 34.50 15.77 30.86
CA GLN A 19 34.34 16.09 29.44
C GLN A 19 34.20 14.82 28.60
N LEU A 20 34.97 13.78 28.90
CA LEU A 20 34.89 12.47 28.24
C LEU A 20 33.53 11.79 28.47
N MET A 21 33.03 11.80 29.72
CA MET A 21 31.69 11.28 30.05
C MET A 21 30.58 12.02 29.32
N LYS A 22 30.68 13.35 29.20
CA LYS A 22 29.70 14.15 28.45
C LYS A 22 29.70 13.80 26.96
N LEU A 23 30.87 13.60 26.35
CA LEU A 23 30.98 13.17 24.94
C LEU A 23 30.35 11.78 24.73
N TYR A 24 30.60 10.84 25.65
CA TYR A 24 30.05 9.49 25.55
C TYR A 24 28.53 9.46 25.68
N LEU A 25 27.96 10.21 26.63
CA LEU A 25 26.51 10.39 26.77
C LEU A 25 25.88 11.03 25.53
N PHE A 26 26.55 12.01 24.92
CA PHE A 26 26.08 12.65 23.70
C PHE A 26 26.09 11.69 22.50
N SER A 27 27.11 10.83 22.39
CA SER A 27 27.20 9.78 21.38
C SER A 27 26.09 8.73 21.52
N ILE A 28 25.79 8.29 22.74
CA ILE A 28 24.67 7.37 23.01
C ILE A 28 23.34 8.01 22.59
N LEU A 29 23.13 9.29 22.92
CA LEU A 29 21.91 10.00 22.58
C LEU A 29 21.70 10.07 21.06
N ILE A 30 22.73 10.40 20.28
CA ILE A 30 22.68 10.42 18.82
C ILE A 30 22.39 9.03 18.24
N SER A 31 22.98 7.98 18.83
CA SER A 31 22.73 6.59 18.40
C SER A 31 21.30 6.13 18.68
N LEU A 32 20.65 6.62 19.75
CA LEU A 32 19.25 6.33 20.04
C LEU A 32 18.28 7.07 19.09
N PHE A 33 18.64 8.26 18.62
CA PHE A 33 17.81 9.02 17.67
C PHE A 33 17.92 8.55 16.21
N GLY A 34 18.95 7.77 15.86
CA GLY A 34 19.19 7.29 14.49
C GLY A 34 18.29 6.14 14.00
N LEU A 35 17.41 5.59 14.84
CA LEU A 35 16.69 4.35 14.54
C LEU A 35 15.22 4.52 14.10
N VAL A 36 14.70 5.74 13.93
CA VAL A 36 13.26 5.94 13.69
C VAL A 36 12.97 6.81 12.46
N THR A 37 13.27 6.30 11.26
CA THR A 37 12.61 6.78 10.04
C THR A 37 12.15 5.62 9.16
N CYS A 38 11.33 4.73 9.72
CA CYS A 38 10.55 3.81 8.90
C CYS A 38 9.37 4.57 8.26
N GLN A 39 9.65 5.43 7.28
CA GLN A 39 8.62 6.14 6.52
C GLN A 39 7.95 5.14 5.57
N THR A 40 6.78 4.62 5.95
CA THR A 40 5.96 3.85 5.02
C THR A 40 5.36 4.81 3.99
N LYS A 41 5.80 4.68 2.73
CA LYS A 41 5.35 5.48 1.59
C LYS A 41 3.83 5.45 1.47
N SER A 42 3.19 6.61 1.25
CA SER A 42 1.76 6.69 0.97
C SER A 42 1.44 6.12 -0.43
N ILE A 43 0.20 5.67 -0.61
CA ILE A 43 -0.31 5.31 -1.93
C ILE A 43 -0.18 6.53 -2.84
N GLN A 44 0.30 6.32 -4.07
CA GLN A 44 0.43 7.37 -5.07
C GLN A 44 -0.32 6.97 -6.33
N THR A 45 -1.35 7.72 -6.71
CA THR A 45 -2.03 7.55 -8.00
C THR A 45 -1.14 8.10 -9.11
N ILE A 46 -0.80 7.26 -10.09
CA ILE A 46 0.00 7.63 -11.26
C ILE A 46 -0.92 8.02 -12.42
N SER A 47 -1.96 7.23 -12.66
CA SER A 47 -2.95 7.52 -13.69
C SER A 47 -4.32 6.96 -13.34
N GLU A 48 -5.35 7.66 -13.78
CA GLU A 48 -6.74 7.20 -13.73
C GLU A 48 -7.43 7.66 -15.02
N SER A 49 -7.90 6.70 -15.80
CA SER A 49 -8.49 6.94 -17.12
C SER A 49 -10.01 7.06 -17.01
N ARG A 50 -10.56 8.10 -17.66
CA ARG A 50 -12.00 8.28 -17.88
C ARG A 50 -12.44 7.87 -19.28
N ILE A 51 -11.59 7.19 -20.04
CA ILE A 51 -11.91 6.72 -21.38
C ILE A 51 -13.08 5.74 -21.27
N GLU A 52 -14.14 5.97 -22.05
CA GLU A 52 -15.26 5.03 -22.15
C GLU A 52 -14.79 3.67 -22.67
N ASP A 53 -15.35 2.61 -22.11
CA ASP A 53 -15.00 1.26 -22.52
C ASP A 53 -15.50 0.97 -23.94
N THR A 54 -14.60 0.47 -24.78
CA THR A 54 -14.98 -0.03 -26.10
C THR A 54 -15.61 -1.40 -25.93
N ILE A 55 -16.91 -1.49 -26.19
CA ILE A 55 -17.65 -2.75 -26.08
C ILE A 55 -17.35 -3.64 -27.30
N THR A 56 -16.69 -4.75 -27.07
CA THR A 56 -16.40 -5.76 -28.12
C THR A 56 -17.61 -6.66 -28.39
N LYS A 57 -17.79 -7.10 -29.64
CA LYS A 57 -18.92 -7.96 -30.02
C LYS A 57 -18.71 -9.40 -29.56
N PRO A 58 -19.77 -10.25 -29.59
CA PRO A 58 -19.61 -11.66 -29.29
C PRO A 58 -18.56 -12.30 -30.21
N ASN A 59 -17.66 -13.09 -29.63
CA ASN A 59 -16.54 -13.77 -30.31
C ASN A 59 -15.44 -12.85 -30.89
N GLU A 60 -15.44 -11.55 -30.59
CA GLU A 60 -14.29 -10.69 -30.86
C GLU A 60 -13.26 -10.78 -29.72
N THR A 61 -12.00 -10.48 -30.04
CA THR A 61 -10.93 -10.39 -29.03
C THR A 61 -11.24 -9.24 -28.07
N LYS A 62 -11.26 -9.53 -26.76
CA LYS A 62 -11.48 -8.54 -25.71
C LYS A 62 -10.35 -7.50 -25.73
N ILE A 63 -10.71 -6.23 -25.63
CA ILE A 63 -9.76 -5.11 -25.55
C ILE A 63 -9.71 -4.65 -24.10
N TYR A 64 -8.53 -4.81 -23.48
CA TYR A 64 -8.28 -4.38 -22.11
C TYR A 64 -7.75 -2.95 -22.10
N ILE A 65 -8.44 -2.06 -21.40
CA ILE A 65 -8.08 -0.66 -21.26
C ILE A 65 -7.54 -0.42 -19.85
N LEU A 66 -6.36 0.17 -19.74
CA LEU A 66 -5.81 0.58 -18.44
C LEU A 66 -6.68 1.68 -17.83
N LYS A 67 -7.28 1.40 -16.68
CA LYS A 67 -8.16 2.31 -15.94
C LYS A 67 -7.47 2.99 -14.78
N LYS A 68 -6.64 2.28 -14.04
CA LYS A 68 -5.95 2.83 -12.87
C LYS A 68 -4.53 2.31 -12.77
N GLN A 69 -3.63 3.19 -12.35
CA GLN A 69 -2.27 2.86 -11.97
C GLN A 69 -1.93 3.54 -10.65
N LYS A 70 -1.48 2.77 -9.65
CA LYS A 70 -1.04 3.30 -8.36
C LYS A 70 0.29 2.66 -7.94
N ASN A 71 1.08 3.39 -7.16
CA ASN A 71 2.31 2.89 -6.53
C ASN A 71 2.12 2.80 -5.01
N ASN A 72 2.96 1.98 -4.37
CA ASN A 72 2.89 1.71 -2.93
C ASN A 72 1.51 1.18 -2.51
N SER A 73 1.01 0.24 -3.31
CA SER A 73 -0.33 -0.35 -3.18
C SER A 73 -0.26 -1.86 -3.00
N ASP A 74 -1.31 -2.45 -2.43
CA ASP A 74 -1.54 -3.90 -2.29
C ASP A 74 -3.06 -4.18 -2.14
N PHE A 75 -3.44 -5.45 -2.01
CA PHE A 75 -4.83 -5.87 -1.79
C PHE A 75 -5.08 -6.40 -0.39
N ASP A 76 -6.34 -6.29 0.03
CA ASP A 76 -6.83 -7.09 1.13
C ASP A 76 -7.22 -8.48 0.64
N TYR A 77 -6.26 -9.40 0.65
CA TYR A 77 -6.47 -10.78 0.20
C TYR A 77 -7.52 -11.52 1.04
N SER A 78 -7.85 -11.06 2.25
CA SER A 78 -8.90 -11.67 3.06
C SER A 78 -10.27 -11.56 2.39
N LYS A 79 -10.50 -10.50 1.62
CA LYS A 79 -11.73 -10.27 0.84
C LYS A 79 -11.87 -11.23 -0.34
N LEU A 80 -10.77 -11.85 -0.79
CA LEU A 80 -10.78 -12.79 -1.91
C LEU A 80 -11.23 -14.19 -1.49
N ASN A 81 -11.12 -14.54 -0.20
CA ASN A 81 -11.45 -15.88 0.28
C ASN A 81 -12.96 -16.19 0.22
N ASP A 82 -13.80 -15.16 0.29
CA ASP A 82 -15.27 -15.32 0.22
C ASP A 82 -15.93 -14.10 -0.43
N ILE A 83 -15.57 -13.83 -1.69
CA ILE A 83 -16.09 -12.68 -2.45
C ILE A 83 -17.62 -12.72 -2.51
N ASP A 84 -18.21 -13.91 -2.61
CA ASP A 84 -19.65 -14.12 -2.63
C ASP A 84 -20.33 -13.68 -1.33
N ALA A 85 -19.75 -14.00 -0.16
CA ALA A 85 -20.31 -13.56 1.13
C ALA A 85 -20.04 -12.08 1.42
N TYR A 86 -18.87 -11.55 1.05
CA TYR A 86 -18.52 -10.14 1.31
C TYR A 86 -19.32 -9.18 0.42
N TYR A 87 -19.55 -9.54 -0.84
CA TYR A 87 -20.11 -8.65 -1.85
C TYR A 87 -21.44 -9.12 -2.43
N GLY A 88 -21.96 -10.25 -1.96
CA GLY A 88 -23.37 -10.58 -2.10
C GLY A 88 -23.81 -10.92 -3.51
N ILE A 89 -23.01 -11.67 -4.28
CA ILE A 89 -23.40 -12.18 -5.62
C ILE A 89 -24.73 -12.97 -5.56
N LEU A 90 -25.04 -13.57 -4.40
CA LEU A 90 -26.26 -14.33 -4.15
C LEU A 90 -27.35 -13.58 -3.37
N SER A 91 -27.07 -12.40 -2.82
CA SER A 91 -28.06 -11.62 -2.06
C SER A 91 -28.78 -10.66 -3.01
N LYS A 92 -30.04 -11.01 -3.34
CA LYS A 92 -30.96 -10.37 -4.28
C LYS A 92 -31.26 -8.86 -4.07
N HIS A 93 -30.56 -8.17 -3.17
CA HIS A 93 -30.90 -6.83 -2.68
C HIS A 93 -29.73 -5.88 -2.43
N ARG A 94 -28.54 -6.13 -2.98
CA ARG A 94 -27.50 -5.09 -3.03
C ARG A 94 -27.22 -4.77 -4.49
N GLU A 95 -27.40 -3.50 -4.84
CA GLU A 95 -27.02 -2.97 -6.14
C GLU A 95 -25.61 -3.46 -6.48
N SER A 96 -25.43 -3.88 -7.72
CA SER A 96 -24.23 -4.49 -8.32
C SER A 96 -22.94 -3.65 -8.23
N ASP A 97 -22.94 -2.58 -7.44
CA ASP A 97 -21.92 -1.53 -7.44
C ASP A 97 -20.72 -1.83 -6.54
N ASP A 98 -20.74 -2.87 -5.70
CA ASP A 98 -19.75 -2.99 -4.61
C ASP A 98 -18.64 -4.03 -4.84
N ILE A 99 -18.71 -4.92 -5.83
CA ILE A 99 -17.61 -5.89 -6.09
C ILE A 99 -16.31 -5.18 -6.47
N SER A 100 -16.41 -4.06 -7.19
CA SER A 100 -15.24 -3.26 -7.57
C SER A 100 -14.46 -2.77 -6.34
N SER A 101 -15.11 -2.59 -5.19
CA SER A 101 -14.46 -2.17 -3.96
C SER A 101 -13.63 -3.28 -3.29
N ALA A 102 -13.89 -4.55 -3.63
CA ALA A 102 -13.02 -5.68 -3.26
C ALA A 102 -11.60 -5.51 -3.83
N PHE A 103 -11.52 -4.81 -4.96
CA PHE A 103 -10.29 -4.60 -5.72
C PHE A 103 -9.72 -3.19 -5.53
N GLU A 104 -10.25 -2.38 -4.62
CA GLU A 104 -9.63 -1.09 -4.32
C GLU A 104 -8.31 -1.31 -3.57
N PRO A 105 -7.18 -0.78 -4.09
CA PRO A 105 -5.88 -1.00 -3.49
C PRO A 105 -5.73 -0.28 -2.15
N LEU A 106 -5.12 -0.97 -1.21
CA LEU A 106 -4.69 -0.47 0.09
C LEU A 106 -3.21 -0.10 0.05
N LYS A 107 -2.71 0.44 1.18
CA LYS A 107 -1.31 0.83 1.32
C LYS A 107 -0.43 -0.42 1.29
N GLY A 108 0.56 -0.40 0.41
CA GLY A 108 1.42 -1.54 0.14
C GLY A 108 2.79 -1.17 -0.37
N LYS A 109 3.45 -2.13 -1.01
CA LYS A 109 4.80 -1.96 -1.57
C LYS A 109 4.85 -2.23 -3.08
N TYR A 110 3.74 -2.64 -3.68
CA TYR A 110 3.67 -3.02 -5.08
C TYR A 110 3.13 -1.89 -5.96
N ASN A 111 3.33 -2.04 -7.26
CA ASN A 111 2.64 -1.23 -8.26
C ASN A 111 1.34 -1.95 -8.60
N TYR A 112 0.27 -1.19 -8.69
CA TYR A 112 -1.08 -1.65 -9.00
C TYR A 112 -1.46 -1.18 -10.39
N TYR A 113 -1.94 -2.10 -11.22
CA TYR A 113 -2.52 -1.80 -12.53
C TYR A 113 -3.90 -2.45 -12.64
N GLN A 114 -4.90 -1.66 -13.00
CA GLN A 114 -6.25 -2.14 -13.27
C GLN A 114 -6.60 -1.98 -14.73
N PHE A 115 -7.00 -3.06 -15.36
CA PHE A 115 -7.51 -3.08 -16.71
C PHE A 115 -8.96 -3.54 -16.72
N ILE A 116 -9.79 -2.92 -17.54
CA ILE A 116 -11.18 -3.32 -17.74
C ILE A 116 -11.40 -3.60 -19.22
N ALA A 117 -12.11 -4.68 -19.53
CA ALA A 117 -12.60 -5.00 -20.86
C ALA A 117 -14.11 -5.21 -20.82
N THR A 118 -14.86 -4.47 -21.64
CA THR A 118 -16.30 -4.64 -21.79
C THR A 118 -16.62 -5.40 -23.07
N PHE A 119 -17.50 -6.39 -23.00
CA PHE A 119 -17.83 -7.26 -24.12
C PHE A 119 -19.27 -7.76 -24.07
N LYS A 120 -19.83 -8.07 -25.25
CA LYS A 120 -21.14 -8.71 -25.37
C LYS A 120 -21.02 -10.22 -25.22
N GLY A 121 -21.73 -10.79 -24.25
CA GLY A 121 -21.74 -12.22 -23.95
C GLY A 121 -23.14 -12.82 -23.91
N LYS A 122 -23.23 -14.14 -23.95
CA LYS A 122 -24.49 -14.87 -23.74
C LYS A 122 -24.74 -15.01 -22.23
N SER A 123 -25.90 -14.58 -21.77
CA SER A 123 -26.33 -14.80 -20.39
C SER A 123 -27.23 -16.04 -20.29
N TYR A 124 -27.07 -16.79 -19.20
CA TYR A 124 -27.95 -17.90 -18.87
C TYR A 124 -29.35 -17.37 -18.51
N ASN A 125 -30.39 -18.04 -19.02
CA ASN A 125 -31.77 -17.59 -18.89
C ASN A 125 -32.75 -18.77 -18.73
N ASP A 126 -32.39 -19.76 -17.91
CA ASP A 126 -33.26 -20.88 -17.45
C ASP A 126 -34.35 -21.34 -18.43
N GLY A 127 -33.95 -21.86 -19.61
CA GLY A 127 -34.86 -22.38 -20.64
C GLY A 127 -35.54 -21.35 -21.54
N GLY A 128 -35.37 -20.06 -21.26
CA GLY A 128 -35.79 -18.95 -22.12
C GLY A 128 -34.87 -18.71 -23.33
N PRO A 129 -35.20 -17.73 -24.20
CA PRO A 129 -34.37 -17.39 -25.34
C PRO A 129 -32.98 -16.91 -24.90
N THR A 130 -31.97 -17.13 -25.74
CA THR A 130 -30.60 -16.63 -25.49
C THR A 130 -30.61 -15.11 -25.43
N LEU A 131 -30.14 -14.56 -24.32
CA LEU A 131 -30.01 -13.11 -24.12
C LEU A 131 -28.54 -12.71 -24.26
N ILE A 132 -28.28 -11.68 -25.07
CA ILE A 132 -26.98 -11.04 -25.16
C ILE A 132 -26.95 -9.84 -24.19
N LYS A 133 -25.98 -9.84 -23.28
CA LYS A 133 -25.78 -8.76 -22.30
C LYS A 133 -24.34 -8.27 -22.35
N ASP A 134 -24.13 -7.11 -21.75
CA ASP A 134 -22.79 -6.55 -21.57
C ASP A 134 -22.18 -7.14 -20.30
N PHE A 135 -20.91 -7.50 -20.38
CA PHE A 135 -20.11 -8.04 -19.29
C PHE A 135 -18.81 -7.27 -19.19
N ASN A 136 -18.25 -7.24 -17.98
CA ASN A 136 -16.96 -6.63 -17.70
C ASN A 136 -15.99 -7.68 -17.18
N ASP A 137 -14.82 -7.78 -17.79
CA ASP A 137 -13.67 -8.49 -17.24
C ASP A 137 -12.75 -7.46 -16.58
N ILE A 138 -12.31 -7.74 -15.35
CA ILE A 138 -11.33 -6.93 -14.63
C ILE A 138 -10.04 -7.73 -14.54
N LEU A 139 -8.95 -7.17 -15.03
CA LEU A 139 -7.60 -7.73 -14.89
C LEU A 139 -6.77 -6.81 -13.99
N ILE A 140 -6.08 -7.42 -13.04
CA ILE A 140 -5.29 -6.73 -12.03
C ILE A 140 -3.87 -7.30 -12.04
N ILE A 141 -2.88 -6.43 -12.02
CA ILE A 141 -1.43 -6.77 -12.00
C ILE A 141 -0.75 -5.97 -10.89
#